data_AF-A0A7C3ZT09-F1
#
_entry.id   AF-A0A7C3ZT09-F1
#
_cell.length_a   1.000
_cell.length_b   1.000
_cell.length_c   1.000
_cell.angle_alpha   90.00
_cell.angle_beta   90.00
_cell.angle_gamma   90.00
#
_symmetry.space_group_name_H-M   'P 1'
#
loop_
_entity.id
_entity.type
_entity.pdbx_description
1 polymer ?
#
loop_
_entity_poly.entity_id
_entity_poly.type
_entity_poly.pdbx_seq_one_letter_code
_entity_poly.pdbx_strand_id
1 'polypeptide(L)'
;MLSVYDYIYGIAQLAAGFLAIIAGFIAVSLIRKAKKELRAWQYMLAALVLFVIVEVIGALHAFGFQVAPFWTHVLVSILLFLVIIALVVQIHISKGWHE
;
A
#
# COMPACT_ATOMS: atom_id res chain seq x y z
N MET A 1 18.29 1.35 -27.28
CA MET A 1 19.17 1.60 -26.13
C MET A 1 18.28 1.96 -24.96
N LEU A 2 18.32 1.18 -23.87
CA LEU A 2 17.70 1.59 -22.61
C LEU A 2 18.34 2.92 -22.19
N SER A 3 17.53 3.94 -21.96
CA SER A 3 18.06 5.20 -21.46
C SER A 3 18.51 5.02 -20.00
N VAL A 4 19.42 5.87 -19.53
CA VAL A 4 19.83 5.89 -18.11
C VAL A 4 18.61 6.03 -17.18
N TYR A 5 17.56 6.72 -17.66
CA TYR A 5 16.29 6.85 -16.95
C TYR A 5 15.60 5.50 -16.76
N ASP A 6 15.49 4.67 -17.81
CA ASP A 6 14.81 3.36 -17.73
C ASP A 6 15.51 2.41 -16.76
N TYR A 7 16.85 2.48 -16.70
CA TYR A 7 17.66 1.68 -15.77
C TYR A 7 17.43 2.11 -14.31
N ILE A 8 17.49 3.40 -14.03
CA ILE A 8 17.26 3.94 -12.67
C ILE A 8 15.82 3.66 -12.24
N TYR A 9 14.86 3.85 -13.15
CA TYR A 9 13.45 3.59 -12.89
C TYR A 9 13.21 2.12 -12.56
N GLY A 10 13.77 1.19 -13.33
CA GLY A 10 13.68 -0.24 -13.05
C GLY A 10 14.26 -0.64 -11.69
N ILE A 11 15.42 -0.09 -11.32
CA ILE A 11 16.04 -0.34 -9.99
C ILE A 11 15.17 0.22 -8.87
N ALA A 12 14.67 1.45 -9.02
CA ALA A 12 13.81 2.08 -8.03
C ALA A 12 12.54 1.26 -7.79
N GLN A 13 11.98 0.68 -8.86
CA GLN A 13 10.76 -0.13 -8.77
C GLN A 13 11.00 -1.50 -8.14
N LEU A 14 12.14 -2.13 -8.42
CA LEU A 14 12.56 -3.35 -7.71
C LEU A 14 12.79 -3.08 -6.22
N ALA A 15 13.43 -1.95 -5.88
CA ALA A 15 13.64 -1.54 -4.50
C ALA A 15 12.31 -1.24 -3.78
N ALA A 16 11.38 -0.56 -4.44
CA ALA A 16 10.04 -0.30 -3.93
C ALA A 16 9.27 -1.61 -3.66
N GLY A 17 9.31 -2.57 -4.59
CA GLY A 17 8.72 -3.89 -4.40
C GLY A 17 9.31 -4.64 -3.19
N PHE A 18 10.63 -4.62 -3.02
CA PHE A 18 11.30 -5.23 -1.87
C PHE A 18 10.90 -4.56 -0.54
N LEU A 19 10.86 -3.22 -0.50
CA LEU A 19 10.42 -2.45 0.65
C LEU A 19 8.94 -2.73 0.99
N ALA A 20 8.08 -2.87 -0.01
CA ALA A 20 6.66 -3.20 0.18
C ALA A 20 6.48 -4.59 0.83
N ILE A 21 7.31 -5.57 0.47
CA ILE A 21 7.31 -6.90 1.12
C ILE A 21 7.69 -6.78 2.60
N ILE A 22 8.79 -6.07 2.91
CA ILE A 22 9.22 -5.86 4.30
C ILE A 22 8.14 -5.12 5.10
N ALA A 23 7.55 -4.08 4.52
CA ALA A 23 6.46 -3.35 5.15
C ALA A 23 5.24 -4.25 5.41
N GLY A 24 4.92 -5.17 4.49
CA GLY A 24 3.89 -6.19 4.68
C GLY A 24 4.19 -7.11 5.86
N PHE A 25 5.43 -7.59 6.00
CA PHE A 25 5.84 -8.41 7.16
C PHE A 25 5.73 -7.64 8.48
N ILE A 26 6.17 -6.38 8.51
CA ILE A 26 6.04 -5.51 9.68
C ILE A 26 4.56 -5.33 10.04
N ALA A 27 3.71 -5.04 9.06
CA ALA A 27 2.28 -4.88 9.26
C ALA A 27 1.63 -6.14 9.87
N VAL A 28 1.90 -7.32 9.30
CA VAL A 28 1.39 -8.60 9.82
C VAL A 28 1.87 -8.85 11.27
N SER A 29 3.12 -8.51 11.57
CA SER A 29 3.68 -8.66 12.92
C SER A 29 2.97 -7.78 13.96
N LEU A 30 2.55 -6.56 13.56
CA LEU A 30 1.85 -5.61 14.41
C LEU A 30 0.41 -6.05 14.69
N ILE A 31 -0.27 -6.66 13.71
CA ILE A 31 -1.61 -7.26 13.91
C ILE A 31 -1.58 -8.34 14.99
N ARG A 32 -0.56 -9.22 14.98
CA ARG A 32 -0.46 -10.31 15.95
C ARG A 32 -0.36 -9.82 17.40
N LYS A 33 0.07 -8.57 17.62
CA LYS A 33 0.17 -7.94 18.94
C LYS A 33 -0.97 -6.96 19.26
N ALA A 34 -1.86 -6.71 18.32
CA ALA A 34 -2.94 -5.73 18.45
C ALA A 34 -4.09 -6.26 19.34
N LYS A 35 -4.39 -5.57 20.46
CA LYS A 35 -5.57 -5.82 21.30
C LYS A 35 -6.86 -5.25 20.67
N LYS A 36 -8.03 -5.69 21.17
CA LYS A 36 -9.41 -5.46 20.70
C LYS A 36 -9.82 -4.04 20.25
N GLU A 37 -9.07 -2.98 20.53
CA GLU A 37 -9.41 -1.59 20.17
C GLU A 37 -9.01 -1.17 18.75
N LEU A 38 -8.35 -2.03 17.97
CA LEU A 38 -7.68 -1.62 16.73
C LEU A 38 -8.53 -1.90 15.47
N ARG A 39 -9.82 -1.54 15.47
CA ARG A 39 -10.67 -1.60 14.25
C ARG A 39 -10.10 -0.77 13.08
N ALA A 40 -9.43 0.35 13.39
CA ALA A 40 -8.72 1.17 12.40
C ALA A 40 -7.63 0.37 11.64
N TRP A 41 -7.01 -0.61 12.30
CA TRP A 41 -5.94 -1.41 11.70
C TRP A 41 -6.42 -2.37 10.62
N GLN A 42 -7.71 -2.73 10.61
CA GLN A 42 -8.27 -3.56 9.55
C GLN A 42 -8.30 -2.81 8.21
N TYR A 43 -8.69 -1.54 8.23
CA TYR A 43 -8.70 -0.67 7.04
C TYR A 43 -7.28 -0.34 6.57
N MET A 44 -6.37 -0.07 7.51
CA MET A 44 -4.97 0.16 7.18
C MET A 44 -4.31 -1.08 6.58
N LEU A 45 -4.69 -2.28 7.02
CA LEU A 45 -4.20 -3.51 6.42
C LEU A 45 -4.71 -3.72 5.01
N ALA A 46 -6.02 -3.49 4.80
CA ALA A 46 -6.61 -3.58 3.48
C ALA A 46 -5.91 -2.61 2.51
N ALA A 47 -5.60 -1.39 2.97
CA ALA A 47 -4.82 -0.42 2.20
C ALA A 47 -3.40 -0.92 1.89
N LEU A 48 -2.70 -1.53 2.86
CA LEU A 48 -1.35 -2.07 2.67
C LEU A 48 -1.32 -3.27 1.71
N VAL A 49 -2.32 -4.15 1.77
CA VAL A 49 -2.43 -5.25 0.79
C VAL A 49 -2.70 -4.69 -0.60
N LEU A 50 -3.60 -3.71 -0.73
CA LEU A 50 -3.86 -3.05 -2.00
C LEU A 50 -2.61 -2.33 -2.54
N PHE A 51 -1.81 -1.72 -1.65
CA PHE A 51 -0.54 -1.08 -1.99
C PHE A 51 0.44 -2.07 -2.62
N VAL A 52 0.63 -3.24 -2.01
CA VAL A 52 1.49 -4.29 -2.56
C VAL A 52 1.03 -4.72 -3.95
N ILE A 53 -0.29 -4.84 -4.18
CA ILE A 53 -0.84 -5.18 -5.50
C ILE A 53 -0.51 -4.09 -6.53
N VAL A 54 -0.66 -2.81 -6.16
CA VAL A 54 -0.30 -1.68 -7.03
C VAL A 54 1.19 -1.68 -7.37
N GLU A 55 2.06 -1.96 -6.40
CA GLU A 55 3.51 -2.04 -6.62
C GLU A 55 3.90 -3.20 -7.54
N VAL A 56 3.28 -4.38 -7.38
CA VAL A 56 3.49 -5.51 -8.29
C VAL A 56 3.05 -5.16 -9.72
N ILE A 57 1.91 -4.49 -9.88
CA ILE A 57 1.42 -4.01 -11.18
C ILE A 57 2.40 -2.98 -11.77
N GLY A 58 2.91 -2.07 -10.95
CA GLY A 58 3.93 -1.11 -11.36
C GLY A 58 5.19 -1.80 -11.86
N ALA A 59 5.72 -2.76 -11.09
CA ALA A 59 6.89 -3.53 -11.48
C ALA A 59 6.66 -4.28 -12.81
N LEU A 60 5.50 -4.94 -12.98
CA LEU A 60 5.13 -5.59 -14.24
C LEU A 60 5.13 -4.60 -15.42
N HIS A 61 4.65 -3.37 -15.21
CA HIS A 61 4.68 -2.33 -16.24
C HIS A 61 6.10 -1.95 -16.66
N ALA A 62 7.07 -1.87 -15.73
CA ALA A 62 8.48 -1.65 -16.08
C ALA A 62 9.11 -2.79 -16.88
N PHE A 63 8.61 -4.03 -16.73
CA PHE A 63 9.05 -5.17 -17.54
C PHE A 63 8.33 -5.29 -18.89
N GLY A 64 7.55 -4.27 -19.27
CA GLY A 64 6.88 -4.20 -20.58
C GLY A 64 5.50 -4.87 -20.63
N PHE A 65 4.94 -5.30 -19.49
CA PHE A 65 3.55 -5.73 -19.44
C PHE A 65 2.63 -4.51 -19.44
N GLN A 66 1.87 -4.32 -20.52
CA GLN A 66 0.93 -3.21 -20.61
C GLN A 66 -0.30 -3.47 -19.76
N VAL A 67 -0.42 -2.73 -18.67
CA VAL A 67 -1.62 -2.66 -17.84
C VAL A 67 -2.34 -1.36 -18.20
N ALA A 68 -3.64 -1.43 -18.49
CA ALA A 68 -4.37 -0.24 -18.91
C ALA A 68 -4.31 0.86 -17.82
N PRO A 69 -3.99 2.13 -18.17
CA PRO A 69 -3.81 3.22 -17.22
C PRO A 69 -5.02 3.45 -16.29
N PHE A 70 -6.20 3.08 -16.76
CA PHE A 70 -7.42 3.12 -15.96
C PHE A 70 -7.29 2.33 -14.65
N TRP A 71 -6.71 1.12 -14.68
CA TRP A 71 -6.62 0.26 -13.51
C TRP A 71 -5.67 0.80 -12.44
N THR A 72 -4.56 1.41 -12.83
CA THR A 72 -3.60 2.00 -11.89
C THR A 72 -4.20 3.21 -11.18
N HIS A 73 -4.91 4.09 -11.91
CA HIS A 73 -5.57 5.25 -11.30
C HIS A 73 -6.70 4.85 -10.34
N VAL A 74 -7.52 3.86 -10.70
CA VAL A 74 -8.62 3.39 -9.84
C VAL A 74 -8.08 2.73 -8.57
N LEU A 75 -7.07 1.86 -8.67
CA LEU A 75 -6.49 1.19 -7.51
C LEU A 75 -5.82 2.18 -6.55
N VAL A 76 -5.06 3.15 -7.06
CA VAL A 76 -4.44 4.20 -6.23
C VAL A 76 -5.50 5.06 -5.54
N SER A 77 -6.62 5.36 -6.22
CA SER A 77 -7.73 6.12 -5.62
C SER A 77 -8.40 5.35 -4.47
N ILE A 78 -8.65 4.05 -4.65
CA ILE A 78 -9.22 3.17 -3.62
C ILE A 78 -8.26 3.07 -2.42
N LEU A 79 -6.95 2.96 -2.68
CA LEU A 79 -5.93 2.94 -1.66
C LEU A 79 -5.95 4.21 -0.81
N LEU A 80 -5.95 5.38 -1.47
CA LEU A 80 -6.00 6.67 -0.79
C LEU A 80 -7.25 6.78 0.08
N PHE A 81 -8.41 6.35 -0.45
CA PHE A 81 -9.67 6.33 0.29
C PHE A 81 -9.60 5.44 1.55
N LEU A 82 -9.04 4.23 1.44
CA LEU A 82 -8.86 3.32 2.57
C LEU A 82 -7.91 3.89 3.63
N VAL A 83 -6.84 4.57 3.21
CA VAL A 83 -5.90 5.25 4.13
C VAL A 83 -6.61 6.40 4.86
N ILE A 84 -7.40 7.21 4.16
CA ILE A 84 -8.16 8.30 4.78
C ILE A 84 -9.14 7.75 5.82
N ILE A 85 -9.91 6.70 5.49
CA ILE A 85 -10.81 6.06 6.46
C ILE A 85 -10.03 5.51 7.66
N ALA A 86 -8.92 4.82 7.43
CA ALA A 86 -8.10 4.28 8.51
C ALA A 86 -7.64 5.38 9.47
N LEU A 87 -7.18 6.52 8.93
CA LEU A 87 -6.78 7.69 9.72
C LEU A 87 -7.94 8.31 10.47
N VAL A 88 -9.10 8.50 9.82
CA VAL A 88 -10.29 9.06 10.48
C VAL A 88 -10.74 8.17 11.64
N VAL A 89 -10.81 6.86 11.44
CA VAL A 89 -11.18 5.89 12.47
C VAL A 89 -10.14 5.89 13.61
N GLN A 90 -8.84 5.95 13.29
CA GLN A 90 -7.79 6.03 14.30
C GLN A 90 -7.87 7.32 15.13
N ILE A 91 -8.13 8.46 14.49
CA ILE A 91 -8.31 9.76 15.18
C ILE A 91 -9.54 9.70 16.10
N HIS A 92 -10.63 9.10 15.64
CA HIS A 92 -11.86 8.96 16.43
C HIS A 92 -11.63 8.10 17.68
N ILE A 93 -10.94 6.96 17.53
CA ILE A 93 -10.57 6.09 18.65
C ILE A 93 -9.60 6.81 19.60
N SER A 94 -8.59 7.51 19.07
CA SER A 94 -7.59 8.22 19.89
C SER A 94 -8.16 9.43 20.64
N LYS A 95 -9.27 10.01 20.19
CA LYS A 95 -9.97 11.10 20.89
C LYS A 95 -10.81 10.61 22.06
N GLY A 96 -10.93 9.30 22.28
CA GLY A 96 -11.65 8.75 23.42
C GLY A 96 -13.17 8.93 23.35
N TRP A 97 -13.76 9.11 22.15
CA TRP A 97 -15.21 8.98 21.95
C TRP A 97 -15.60 7.51 21.98
N HIS A 98 -15.43 6.92 23.16
CA HIS A 98 -16.16 5.74 23.61
C HIS A 98 -17.35 6.25 24.43
N GLU A 99 -18.46 6.50 23.72
CA GLU A 99 -19.79 6.29 24.27
C GLU A 99 -20.41 5.07 23.58
#